data_AF-A0A937K4Q5-F1
#
_entry.id   AF-A0A937K4Q5-F1
#
_cell.length_a   1.000
_cell.length_b   1.000
_cell.length_c   1.000
_cell.angle_alpha   90.00
_cell.angle_beta   90.00
_cell.angle_gamma   90.00
#
_symmetry.space_group_name_H-M   'P 1'
#
loop_
_entity.id
_entity.type
_entity.pdbx_description
1 polymer ?
#
loop_
_entity_poly.entity_id
_entity_poly.type
_entity_poly.pdbx_seq_one_letter_code
_entity_poly.pdbx_strand_id
1 'polypeptide(L)'
;MHTVLELINQYGYMILFFALILELIAFPLPGELIMTYCGFLVYDSKMSWLLSILVASSGAALGITISYFAGTKLGLNFFKRHGSYIHLGQERLEKTSSWFNSYGNRLLIFAYFIPGVRHITGYFSGITQISYKKFSTNAYLGALIWASTFISLGKFLGPNWEKFHGYISKYLLIGSLVILIILVIIYSYKNHKDEIIKFAYKYMAKALTTFHSMGRIKVTIAFISVAFLGFFALVIGLIQDYLANELQQFDKITTYLVSVVFDENWDFLISFLSYLTSIKILIPLIILMIIYISRKGIDKLLEMRFLLITIVGGEVYLSILRYIFKRISPSSNILENIQYSFPSKESLIAIITYSFITFILIRHTKKTWVNTALVLITILVCILSGLNPLYFQTEYPSDVYAGYIFGGVWVTLNIILLEIYRIIPKVQS
;
A
#
# COMPACT_ATOMS: atom_id res chain seq x y z
N MET A 1 5.51 -19.11 -24.70
CA MET A 1 6.47 -18.07 -24.24
C MET A 1 7.85 -18.29 -24.83
N HIS A 2 8.42 -19.50 -24.77
CA HIS A 2 9.76 -19.82 -25.31
C HIS A 2 9.99 -19.38 -26.76
N THR A 3 9.05 -19.62 -27.68
CA THR A 3 9.17 -19.25 -29.10
C THR A 3 9.19 -17.74 -29.36
N VAL A 4 8.47 -16.95 -28.55
CA VAL A 4 8.43 -15.48 -28.67
C VAL A 4 9.72 -14.86 -28.12
N LEU A 5 10.26 -15.42 -27.04
CA LEU A 5 11.50 -14.96 -26.43
C LEU A 5 12.72 -15.27 -27.33
N GLU A 6 12.73 -16.42 -28.01
CA GLU A 6 13.74 -16.78 -29.01
C GLU A 6 13.73 -15.82 -30.22
N LEU A 7 12.54 -15.50 -30.73
CA LEU A 7 12.37 -14.52 -31.81
C LEU A 7 12.86 -13.11 -31.41
N ILE A 8 12.59 -12.67 -30.17
CA ILE A 8 13.05 -11.38 -29.65
C ILE A 8 14.58 -11.31 -29.53
N ASN A 9 15.25 -12.43 -29.21
CA ASN A 9 16.72 -12.46 -29.17
C ASN A 9 17.36 -12.23 -30.56
N GLN A 10 16.65 -12.55 -31.65
CA GLN A 10 17.17 -12.40 -33.03
C GLN A 10 16.65 -11.13 -33.74
N TYR A 11 15.41 -10.71 -33.46
CA TYR A 11 14.72 -9.59 -34.13
C TYR A 11 14.18 -8.53 -33.15
N GLY A 12 14.84 -8.35 -31.99
CA GLY A 12 14.30 -7.61 -30.83
C GLY A 12 13.69 -6.24 -31.13
N TYR A 13 14.34 -5.42 -31.96
CA TYR A 13 13.79 -4.11 -32.33
C TYR A 13 12.54 -4.20 -33.22
N MET A 14 12.52 -5.12 -34.20
CA MET A 14 11.37 -5.27 -35.09
C MET A 14 10.17 -5.80 -34.31
N ILE A 15 10.38 -6.79 -33.44
CA ILE A 15 9.29 -7.36 -32.63
C ILE A 15 8.77 -6.32 -31.65
N LEU A 16 9.65 -5.57 -30.98
CA LEU A 16 9.24 -4.47 -30.11
C LEU A 16 8.39 -3.43 -30.85
N PHE A 17 8.80 -3.04 -32.05
CA PHE A 17 8.07 -2.08 -32.88
C PHE A 17 6.67 -2.58 -33.26
N PHE A 18 6.59 -3.77 -33.87
CA PHE A 18 5.32 -4.32 -34.35
C PHE A 18 4.39 -4.75 -33.21
N ALA A 19 4.94 -5.25 -32.10
CA ALA A 19 4.13 -5.60 -30.94
C ALA A 19 3.40 -4.38 -30.38
N LEU A 20 4.07 -3.24 -30.23
CA LEU A 20 3.43 -2.02 -29.71
C LEU A 20 2.42 -1.41 -30.70
N ILE A 21 2.63 -1.58 -32.01
CA ILE A 21 1.62 -1.21 -33.01
C ILE A 21 0.36 -2.05 -32.82
N LEU A 22 0.51 -3.38 -32.81
CA LEU A 22 -0.62 -4.31 -32.68
C LEU A 22 -1.38 -4.11 -31.37
N GLU A 23 -0.64 -3.90 -30.29
CA GLU A 23 -1.21 -3.65 -28.97
C GLU A 23 -2.12 -2.42 -28.96
N LEU A 24 -1.68 -1.30 -29.53
CA LEU A 24 -2.43 -0.06 -29.52
C LEU A 24 -3.57 -0.02 -30.54
N ILE A 25 -3.58 -0.96 -31.50
CA ILE A 25 -4.73 -1.26 -32.37
C ILE A 25 -5.77 -2.14 -31.62
N ALA A 26 -5.60 -2.34 -30.31
CA ALA A 26 -6.46 -3.11 -29.41
C ALA A 26 -6.34 -4.64 -29.53
N PHE A 27 -5.21 -5.14 -30.04
CA PHE A 27 -4.85 -6.54 -29.82
C PHE A 27 -4.31 -6.71 -28.38
N PRO A 28 -4.77 -7.70 -27.59
CA PRO A 28 -4.37 -7.84 -26.20
C PRO A 28 -2.94 -8.43 -26.09
N LEU A 29 -1.92 -7.60 -26.35
CA LEU A 29 -0.52 -7.92 -26.09
C LEU A 29 -0.07 -7.25 -24.80
N PRO A 30 0.74 -7.93 -23.97
CA PRO A 30 1.29 -7.34 -22.76
C PRO A 30 2.51 -6.47 -23.09
N GLY A 31 2.29 -5.25 -23.60
CA GLY A 31 3.35 -4.33 -24.03
C GLY A 31 4.39 -4.02 -22.96
N GLU A 32 3.96 -3.89 -21.71
CA GLU A 32 4.84 -3.70 -20.56
C GLU A 32 5.84 -4.84 -20.43
N LEU A 33 5.38 -6.08 -20.60
CA LEU A 33 6.25 -7.26 -20.49
C LEU A 33 7.28 -7.27 -21.62
N ILE A 34 6.86 -6.95 -22.84
CA ILE A 34 7.74 -6.90 -24.00
C ILE A 34 8.80 -5.81 -23.81
N MET A 35 8.39 -4.60 -23.41
CA MET A 35 9.32 -3.49 -23.15
C MET A 35 10.26 -3.75 -21.98
N THR A 36 9.77 -4.31 -20.88
CA THR A 36 10.61 -4.66 -19.73
C THR A 36 11.57 -5.80 -20.07
N TYR A 37 11.15 -6.79 -20.86
CA TYR A 37 12.06 -7.82 -21.38
C TYR A 37 13.13 -7.23 -22.31
N CYS A 38 12.76 -6.34 -23.23
CA CYS A 38 13.73 -5.60 -24.03
C CYS A 38 14.68 -4.78 -23.14
N GLY A 39 14.20 -4.23 -22.04
CA GLY A 39 15.05 -3.60 -21.01
C GLY A 39 16.07 -4.57 -20.40
N PHE A 40 15.68 -5.81 -20.11
CA PHE A 40 16.62 -6.86 -19.69
C PHE A 40 17.66 -7.16 -20.79
N LEU A 41 17.26 -7.23 -22.06
CA LEU A 41 18.22 -7.39 -23.17
C LEU A 41 19.16 -6.20 -23.32
N VAL A 42 18.74 -5.00 -22.91
CA VAL A 42 19.62 -3.83 -22.80
C VAL A 42 20.62 -3.99 -21.66
N TYR A 43 20.24 -4.59 -20.53
CA TYR A 43 21.17 -4.94 -19.44
C TYR A 43 22.20 -5.97 -19.91
N ASP A 44 21.75 -7.01 -20.61
CA ASP A 44 22.59 -8.08 -21.19
C ASP A 44 23.40 -7.62 -22.43
N SER A 45 23.44 -6.30 -22.68
CA SER A 45 24.18 -5.67 -23.79
C SER A 45 23.81 -6.15 -25.21
N LYS A 46 22.66 -6.83 -25.36
CA LYS A 46 22.12 -7.30 -26.65
C LYS A 46 21.33 -6.23 -27.40
N MET A 47 20.84 -5.21 -26.69
CA MET A 47 20.12 -4.07 -27.27
C MET A 47 20.63 -2.74 -26.72
N SER A 48 20.52 -1.68 -27.51
CA SER A 48 20.82 -0.30 -27.10
C SER A 48 19.64 0.29 -26.35
N TRP A 49 19.91 0.94 -25.22
CA TRP A 49 18.90 1.57 -24.39
C TRP A 49 18.14 2.67 -25.15
N LEU A 50 18.87 3.60 -25.77
CA LEU A 50 18.29 4.73 -26.48
C LEU A 50 17.50 4.26 -27.71
N LEU A 51 18.06 3.31 -28.47
CA LEU A 51 17.40 2.80 -29.68
C LEU A 51 16.12 2.03 -29.33
N SER A 52 16.13 1.23 -28.26
CA SER A 52 14.93 0.54 -27.76
C SER A 52 13.81 1.51 -27.41
N ILE A 53 14.12 2.63 -26.73
CA ILE A 53 13.13 3.66 -26.38
C ILE A 53 12.56 4.30 -27.65
N LEU A 54 13.41 4.70 -28.60
CA LEU A 54 12.97 5.34 -29.84
C LEU A 54 12.09 4.41 -30.68
N VAL A 55 12.50 3.14 -30.82
CA VAL A 55 11.75 2.13 -31.57
C VAL A 55 10.41 1.85 -30.90
N ALA A 56 10.39 1.64 -29.59
CA ALA A 56 9.14 1.42 -28.84
C ALA A 56 8.19 2.62 -28.96
N SER A 57 8.71 3.83 -28.75
CA SER A 57 7.92 5.06 -28.84
C SER A 57 7.36 5.28 -30.24
N SER A 58 8.13 4.95 -31.28
CA SER A 58 7.69 5.05 -32.67
C SER A 58 6.60 4.05 -33.02
N GLY A 59 6.73 2.79 -32.56
CA GLY A 59 5.70 1.77 -32.74
C GLY A 59 4.40 2.16 -32.01
N ALA A 60 4.54 2.65 -30.77
CA ALA A 60 3.41 3.14 -29.99
C ALA A 60 2.74 4.38 -30.64
N ALA A 61 3.53 5.33 -31.14
CA ALA A 61 3.02 6.50 -31.85
C ALA A 61 2.27 6.13 -33.14
N LEU A 62 2.77 5.15 -33.90
CA LEU A 62 2.09 4.69 -35.10
C LEU A 62 0.79 3.95 -34.77
N GLY A 63 0.80 3.03 -33.79
CA GLY A 63 -0.37 2.28 -33.35
C GLY A 63 -1.50 3.18 -32.86
N ILE A 64 -1.21 4.13 -31.96
CA ILE A 64 -2.24 5.07 -31.46
C ILE A 64 -2.79 5.98 -32.56
N THR A 65 -1.97 6.30 -33.57
CA THR A 65 -2.38 7.12 -34.73
C THR A 65 -3.35 6.36 -35.64
N ILE A 66 -3.08 5.07 -35.89
CA ILE A 66 -4.00 4.20 -36.61
C ILE A 66 -5.34 4.14 -35.87
N SER A 67 -5.32 3.95 -34.56
CA SER A 67 -6.53 3.92 -33.73
C SER A 67 -7.29 5.25 -33.76
N TYR A 68 -6.61 6.40 -33.77
CA TYR A 68 -7.23 7.71 -33.93
C TYR A 68 -7.98 7.84 -35.26
N PHE A 69 -7.33 7.52 -36.39
CA PHE A 69 -7.98 7.63 -37.70
C PHE A 69 -9.06 6.56 -37.91
N ALA A 70 -8.92 5.39 -37.29
CA ALA A 70 -10.00 4.40 -37.24
C ALA A 70 -11.20 4.95 -36.47
N GLY A 71 -10.97 5.61 -35.33
CA GLY A 71 -12.00 6.29 -34.55
C GLY A 71 -12.74 7.38 -35.34
N THR A 72 -12.01 8.23 -36.07
CA THR A 72 -12.63 9.29 -36.89
C THR A 72 -13.45 8.72 -38.05
N LYS A 73 -12.98 7.65 -38.70
CA LYS A 73 -13.63 7.07 -39.89
C LYS A 73 -14.81 6.16 -39.56
N LEU A 74 -14.68 5.31 -38.53
CA LEU A 74 -15.72 4.35 -38.15
C LEU A 74 -16.83 4.99 -37.30
N GLY A 75 -16.48 6.00 -36.51
CA GLY A 75 -17.42 6.76 -35.70
C GLY A 75 -18.09 5.97 -34.57
N LEU A 76 -18.84 6.66 -33.71
CA LEU A 76 -19.44 6.09 -32.50
C LEU A 76 -20.40 4.91 -32.77
N ASN A 77 -21.15 4.96 -33.87
CA ASN A 77 -22.16 3.96 -34.21
C ASN A 77 -21.57 2.59 -34.53
N PHE A 78 -20.37 2.54 -35.13
CA PHE A 78 -19.67 1.29 -35.40
C PHE A 78 -19.25 0.60 -34.10
N PHE A 79 -18.64 1.35 -33.17
CA PHE A 79 -18.19 0.80 -31.89
C PHE A 79 -19.34 0.45 -30.94
N LYS A 80 -20.49 1.13 -31.02
CA LYS A 80 -21.70 0.70 -30.29
C LYS A 80 -22.21 -0.67 -30.74
N ARG A 81 -22.10 -1.00 -32.03
CA ARG A 81 -22.60 -2.26 -32.59
C ARG A 81 -21.59 -3.41 -32.52
N HIS A 82 -20.30 -3.12 -32.74
CA HIS A 82 -19.25 -4.14 -32.89
C HIS A 82 -18.12 -4.01 -31.86
N GLY A 83 -18.12 -2.97 -31.02
CA GLY A 83 -17.05 -2.70 -30.07
C GLY A 83 -16.92 -3.76 -28.96
N SER A 84 -17.98 -4.49 -28.65
CA SER A 84 -17.95 -5.61 -27.70
C SER A 84 -16.98 -6.72 -28.11
N TYR A 85 -16.82 -6.99 -29.42
CA TYR A 85 -15.91 -8.00 -29.95
C TYR A 85 -14.43 -7.62 -29.85
N ILE A 86 -14.13 -6.33 -29.76
CA ILE A 86 -12.76 -5.78 -29.69
C ILE A 86 -12.48 -5.08 -28.35
N HIS A 87 -13.21 -5.47 -27.29
CA HIS A 87 -13.04 -4.96 -25.92
C HIS A 87 -13.26 -3.44 -25.74
N LEU A 88 -13.97 -2.81 -26.69
CA LEU A 88 -14.40 -1.41 -26.75
C LEU A 88 -15.91 -1.27 -26.53
N GLY A 89 -16.46 -1.98 -25.55
CA GLY A 89 -17.89 -1.95 -25.24
C GLY A 89 -18.40 -0.55 -24.85
N GLN A 90 -19.70 -0.32 -25.01
CA GLN A 90 -20.35 0.98 -24.78
C GLN A 90 -20.08 1.55 -23.37
N GLU A 91 -20.08 0.71 -22.33
CA GLU A 91 -19.77 1.12 -20.95
C GLU A 91 -18.35 1.70 -20.81
N ARG A 92 -17.37 1.14 -21.53
CA ARG A 92 -15.98 1.63 -21.48
C ARG A 92 -15.83 2.96 -22.22
N LEU A 93 -16.52 3.13 -23.35
CA LEU A 93 -16.54 4.39 -24.09
C LEU A 93 -17.19 5.52 -23.28
N GLU A 94 -18.28 5.23 -22.57
CA GLU A 94 -18.95 6.19 -21.69
C GLU A 94 -18.07 6.59 -20.49
N LYS A 95 -17.37 5.62 -19.87
CA LYS A 95 -16.38 5.90 -18.82
C LYS A 95 -15.20 6.72 -19.33
N THR A 96 -14.68 6.45 -20.52
CA THR A 96 -13.61 7.26 -21.13
C THR A 96 -14.09 8.67 -21.46
N SER A 97 -15.36 8.84 -21.86
CA SER A 97 -15.95 10.15 -22.15
C SER A 97 -16.09 11.04 -20.92
N SER A 98 -16.56 10.50 -19.80
CA SER A 98 -16.64 11.27 -18.55
C SER A 98 -15.25 11.68 -18.07
N TRP A 99 -14.26 10.79 -18.19
CA TRP A 99 -12.86 11.07 -17.87
C TRP A 99 -12.26 12.20 -18.72
N PHE A 100 -12.45 12.17 -20.04
CA PHE A 100 -11.94 13.23 -20.92
C PHE A 100 -12.60 14.59 -20.66
N ASN A 101 -13.90 14.60 -20.39
CA ASN A 101 -14.64 15.83 -20.08
C ASN A 101 -14.15 16.49 -18.78
N SER A 102 -13.68 15.71 -17.79
CA SER A 102 -13.24 16.23 -16.50
C SER A 102 -11.83 16.84 -16.48
N TYR A 103 -10.89 16.38 -17.32
CA TYR A 103 -9.48 16.81 -17.22
C TYR A 103 -8.80 17.16 -18.57
N GLY A 104 -9.50 17.03 -19.70
CA GLY A 104 -9.06 17.49 -21.01
C GLY A 104 -7.88 16.71 -21.62
N ASN A 105 -7.31 17.25 -22.71
CA ASN A 105 -6.34 16.55 -23.57
C ASN A 105 -5.02 16.15 -22.88
N ARG A 106 -4.69 16.75 -21.71
CA ARG A 106 -3.46 16.43 -20.95
C ARG A 106 -3.49 15.03 -20.34
N LEU A 107 -4.67 14.43 -20.18
CA LEU A 107 -4.84 13.04 -19.75
C LEU A 107 -4.24 12.01 -20.71
N LEU A 108 -4.12 12.35 -22.00
CA LEU A 108 -3.56 11.45 -23.01
C LEU A 108 -2.13 11.00 -22.68
N ILE A 109 -1.38 11.83 -21.96
CA ILE A 109 -0.02 11.51 -21.51
C ILE A 109 -0.04 10.36 -20.49
N PHE A 110 -0.96 10.44 -19.52
CA PHE A 110 -1.07 9.47 -18.42
C PHE A 110 -1.87 8.22 -18.80
N ALA A 111 -2.68 8.28 -19.84
CA ALA A 111 -3.53 7.18 -20.28
C ALA A 111 -2.74 5.89 -20.59
N TYR A 112 -1.50 6.00 -21.07
CA TYR A 112 -0.61 4.86 -21.37
C TYR A 112 -0.31 3.97 -20.16
N PHE A 113 -0.32 4.55 -18.95
CA PHE A 113 -0.04 3.85 -17.69
C PHE A 113 -1.25 3.12 -17.11
N ILE A 114 -2.43 3.27 -17.70
CA ILE A 114 -3.66 2.67 -17.21
C ILE A 114 -4.05 1.53 -18.16
N PRO A 115 -3.87 0.26 -17.75
CA PRO A 115 -4.25 -0.90 -18.54
C PRO A 115 -5.73 -0.83 -18.92
N GLY A 116 -6.04 -1.25 -20.15
CA GLY A 116 -7.39 -1.15 -20.69
C GLY A 116 -7.74 0.24 -21.22
N VAL A 117 -7.36 1.33 -20.55
CA VAL A 117 -7.70 2.71 -21.00
C VAL A 117 -6.89 3.11 -22.23
N ARG A 118 -5.59 2.82 -22.27
CA ARG A 118 -4.72 3.21 -23.40
C ARG A 118 -5.13 2.68 -24.77
N HIS A 119 -5.78 1.51 -24.82
CA HIS A 119 -6.24 0.92 -26.08
C HIS A 119 -7.47 1.64 -26.62
N ILE A 120 -8.22 2.35 -25.76
CA ILE A 120 -9.48 3.04 -26.10
C ILE A 120 -9.23 4.50 -26.44
N THR A 121 -8.24 5.13 -25.81
CA THR A 121 -8.00 6.58 -25.93
C THR A 121 -7.72 7.03 -27.36
N GLY A 122 -7.01 6.23 -28.16
CA GLY A 122 -6.80 6.50 -29.58
C GLY A 122 -8.12 6.61 -30.34
N TYR A 123 -8.92 5.53 -30.31
CA TYR A 123 -10.23 5.49 -30.96
C TYR A 123 -11.17 6.58 -30.46
N PHE A 124 -11.26 6.76 -29.14
CA PHE A 124 -12.13 7.74 -28.52
C PHE A 124 -11.77 9.18 -28.93
N SER A 125 -10.48 9.49 -28.99
CA SER A 125 -10.00 10.82 -29.44
C SER A 125 -10.39 11.10 -30.90
N GLY A 126 -10.40 10.06 -31.74
CA GLY A 126 -10.89 10.16 -33.11
C GLY A 126 -12.42 10.32 -33.19
N ILE A 127 -13.18 9.53 -32.42
CA ILE A 127 -14.64 9.59 -32.37
C ILE A 127 -15.12 10.98 -31.92
N THR A 128 -14.43 11.58 -30.96
CA THR A 128 -14.72 12.92 -30.43
C THR A 128 -14.10 14.06 -31.25
N GLN A 129 -13.41 13.74 -32.35
CA GLN A 129 -12.82 14.70 -33.28
C GLN A 129 -11.88 15.73 -32.63
N ILE A 130 -11.08 15.31 -31.64
CA ILE A 130 -10.00 16.15 -31.09
C ILE A 130 -9.03 16.47 -32.21
N SER A 131 -8.61 17.74 -32.39
CA SER A 131 -7.70 18.07 -33.48
C SER A 131 -6.40 17.24 -33.43
N TYR A 132 -6.02 16.65 -34.57
CA TYR A 132 -4.90 15.70 -34.64
C TYR A 132 -3.61 16.27 -34.04
N LYS A 133 -3.33 17.56 -34.24
CA LYS A 133 -2.16 18.23 -33.65
C LYS A 133 -2.16 18.17 -32.12
N LYS A 134 -3.30 18.43 -31.47
CA LYS A 134 -3.39 18.37 -29.99
C LYS A 134 -3.34 16.93 -29.50
N PHE A 135 -3.93 16.01 -30.25
CA PHE A 135 -3.88 14.58 -29.94
C PHE A 135 -2.44 14.05 -30.03
N SER A 136 -1.78 14.21 -31.17
CA SER A 136 -0.47 13.62 -31.45
C SER A 136 0.62 14.15 -30.52
N THR A 137 0.62 15.45 -30.20
CA THR A 137 1.61 16.00 -29.26
C THR A 137 1.51 15.38 -27.86
N ASN A 138 0.29 15.19 -27.34
CA ASN A 138 0.09 14.62 -26.01
C ASN A 138 0.27 13.09 -26.02
N ALA A 139 -0.23 12.41 -27.06
CA ALA A 139 -0.11 10.96 -27.19
C ALA A 139 1.34 10.53 -27.39
N TYR A 140 2.12 11.19 -28.24
CA TYR A 140 3.50 10.82 -28.51
C TYR A 140 4.41 11.11 -27.31
N LEU A 141 4.15 12.20 -26.59
CA LEU A 141 4.85 12.48 -25.33
C LEU A 141 4.54 11.39 -24.28
N GLY A 142 3.27 10.99 -24.16
CA GLY A 142 2.88 9.86 -23.31
C GLY A 142 3.57 8.56 -23.69
N ALA A 143 3.60 8.22 -24.98
CA ALA A 143 4.27 7.03 -25.50
C ALA A 143 5.78 7.04 -25.20
N LEU A 144 6.45 8.19 -25.37
CA LEU A 144 7.87 8.35 -25.07
C LEU A 144 8.16 8.13 -23.58
N ILE A 145 7.39 8.77 -22.70
CA ILE A 145 7.55 8.64 -21.25
C ILE A 145 7.30 7.18 -20.84
N TRP A 146 6.21 6.58 -21.33
CA TRP A 146 5.83 5.20 -21.05
C TRP A 146 6.92 4.20 -21.49
N ALA A 147 7.37 4.28 -22.74
CA ALA A 147 8.44 3.41 -23.25
C ALA A 147 9.74 3.57 -22.45
N SER A 148 10.12 4.81 -22.14
CA SER A 148 11.29 5.12 -21.32
C SER A 148 11.20 4.50 -19.93
N THR A 149 10.03 4.54 -19.29
CA THR A 149 9.80 3.95 -17.97
C THR A 149 10.01 2.44 -17.98
N PHE A 150 9.30 1.71 -18.85
CA PHE A 150 9.30 0.24 -18.80
C PHE A 150 10.61 -0.39 -19.30
N ILE A 151 11.26 0.22 -20.30
CA ILE A 151 12.56 -0.25 -20.79
C ILE A 151 13.65 0.03 -19.75
N SER A 152 13.64 1.20 -19.12
CA SER A 152 14.62 1.52 -18.06
C SER A 152 14.40 0.65 -16.82
N LEU A 153 13.14 0.36 -16.48
CA LEU A 153 12.81 -0.55 -15.40
C LEU A 153 13.36 -1.96 -15.67
N GLY A 154 13.19 -2.48 -16.88
CA GLY A 154 13.74 -3.77 -17.28
C GLY A 154 15.27 -3.80 -17.23
N LYS A 155 15.93 -2.73 -17.69
CA LYS A 155 17.39 -2.58 -17.62
C LYS A 155 17.88 -2.58 -16.17
N PHE A 156 17.17 -1.89 -15.27
CA PHE A 156 17.52 -1.83 -13.86
C PHE A 156 17.31 -3.17 -13.14
N LEU A 157 16.22 -3.88 -13.46
CA LEU A 157 15.91 -5.18 -12.84
C LEU A 157 16.89 -6.29 -13.25
N GLY A 158 17.50 -6.20 -14.44
CA GLY A 158 18.56 -7.10 -14.88
C GLY A 158 18.14 -8.59 -14.82
N PRO A 159 19.00 -9.51 -14.34
CA PRO A 159 18.73 -10.96 -14.33
C PRO A 159 17.50 -11.36 -13.49
N ASN A 160 17.01 -10.45 -12.63
CA ASN A 160 15.83 -10.72 -11.82
C ASN A 160 14.51 -10.47 -12.58
N TRP A 161 14.53 -10.01 -13.84
CA TRP A 161 13.30 -9.71 -14.61
C TRP A 161 12.32 -10.90 -14.62
N GLU A 162 12.81 -12.13 -14.74
CA GLU A 162 11.98 -13.34 -14.78
C GLU A 162 11.22 -13.57 -13.46
N LYS A 163 11.71 -13.04 -12.33
CA LYS A 163 11.01 -13.13 -11.05
C LYS A 163 9.92 -12.07 -10.90
N PHE A 164 10.01 -10.97 -11.65
CA PHE A 164 9.11 -9.81 -11.54
C PHE A 164 8.03 -9.77 -12.63
N HIS A 165 8.16 -10.56 -13.72
CA HIS A 165 7.25 -10.52 -14.87
C HIS A 165 5.76 -10.74 -14.51
N GLY A 166 5.46 -11.54 -13.48
CA GLY A 166 4.09 -11.84 -13.07
C GLY A 166 3.38 -10.71 -12.30
N TYR A 167 4.15 -9.76 -11.76
CA TYR A 167 3.68 -8.80 -10.75
C TYR A 167 3.75 -7.34 -11.22
N ILE A 168 4.57 -7.06 -12.24
CA ILE A 168 4.80 -5.72 -12.81
C ILE A 168 3.50 -5.00 -13.18
N SER A 169 2.53 -5.67 -13.80
CA SER A 169 1.27 -5.04 -14.22
C SER A 169 0.38 -4.61 -13.04
N LYS A 170 0.37 -5.38 -11.93
CA LYS A 170 -0.45 -5.09 -10.74
C LYS A 170 0.17 -3.97 -9.89
N TYR A 171 1.46 -4.03 -9.61
CA TYR A 171 2.12 -3.05 -8.73
C TYR A 171 2.43 -1.72 -9.41
N LEU A 172 2.64 -1.68 -10.73
CA LEU A 172 2.77 -0.41 -11.46
C LEU A 172 1.43 0.31 -11.64
N LEU A 173 0.33 -0.42 -11.73
CA LEU A 173 -1.02 0.17 -11.68
C LEU A 173 -1.26 0.81 -10.30
N ILE A 174 -0.92 0.12 -9.22
CA ILE A 174 -1.02 0.66 -7.86
C ILE A 174 -0.10 1.88 -7.67
N GLY A 175 1.17 1.79 -8.09
CA GLY A 175 2.13 2.88 -7.98
C GLY A 175 1.74 4.11 -8.80
N SER A 176 1.25 3.94 -10.03
CA SER A 176 0.79 5.04 -10.88
C SER A 176 -0.50 5.68 -10.36
N LEU A 177 -1.43 4.91 -9.80
CA LEU A 177 -2.61 5.45 -9.11
C LEU A 177 -2.23 6.27 -7.87
N VAL A 178 -1.27 5.80 -7.06
CA VAL A 178 -0.81 6.53 -5.88
C VAL A 178 -0.16 7.86 -6.28
N ILE A 179 0.71 7.86 -7.30
CA ILE A 179 1.35 9.07 -7.81
C ILE A 179 0.30 10.04 -8.40
N LEU A 180 -0.69 9.53 -9.13
CA LEU A 180 -1.79 10.33 -9.68
C LEU A 180 -2.62 10.97 -8.57
N ILE A 181 -2.97 10.21 -7.53
CA ILE A 181 -3.70 10.72 -6.35
C ILE A 181 -2.91 11.82 -5.65
N ILE A 182 -1.60 11.63 -5.45
CA ILE A 182 -0.72 12.63 -4.85
C ILE A 182 -0.68 13.91 -5.70
N LEU A 183 -0.53 13.78 -7.02
CA LEU A 183 -0.53 14.93 -7.93
C LEU A 183 -1.88 15.66 -7.97
N VAL A 184 -2.99 14.92 -7.94
CA VAL A 184 -4.35 15.48 -7.87
C VAL A 184 -4.57 16.21 -6.54
N ILE A 185 -4.11 15.65 -5.43
CA ILE A 185 -4.18 16.29 -4.10
C ILE A 185 -3.37 17.58 -4.10
N ILE A 186 -2.14 17.57 -4.62
CA ILE A 186 -1.27 18.75 -4.68
C ILE A 186 -1.88 19.82 -5.58
N TYR A 187 -2.39 19.44 -6.75
CA TYR A 187 -3.04 20.36 -7.70
C TYR A 187 -4.34 20.97 -7.12
N SER A 188 -5.18 20.13 -6.52
CA SER A 188 -6.44 20.54 -5.89
C SER A 188 -6.19 21.46 -4.69
N TYR A 189 -5.21 21.14 -3.85
CA TYR A 189 -4.80 21.98 -2.74
C TYR A 189 -4.26 23.35 -3.18
N LYS A 190 -3.54 23.41 -4.31
CA LYS A 190 -2.99 24.66 -4.84
C LYS A 190 -4.06 25.57 -5.48
N ASN A 191 -5.08 24.99 -6.13
CA ASN A 191 -6.08 25.75 -6.88
C ASN A 191 -7.40 26.00 -6.14
N HIS A 192 -7.79 25.14 -5.19
CA HIS A 192 -9.07 25.20 -4.49
C HIS A 192 -8.91 25.29 -2.96
N LYS A 193 -7.78 25.82 -2.49
CA LYS A 193 -7.41 25.86 -1.07
C LYS A 193 -8.55 26.35 -0.17
N ASP A 194 -9.20 27.46 -0.52
CA ASP A 194 -10.23 28.07 0.31
C ASP A 194 -11.57 27.30 0.28
N GLU A 195 -11.91 26.66 -0.84
CA GLU A 195 -13.10 25.82 -0.95
C GLU A 195 -12.91 24.48 -0.24
N ILE A 196 -11.73 23.87 -0.32
CA ILE A 196 -11.36 22.67 0.43
C ILE A 196 -11.39 22.96 1.93
N ILE A 197 -10.83 24.10 2.36
CA ILE A 197 -10.88 24.52 3.77
C ILE A 197 -12.32 24.74 4.22
N LYS A 198 -13.18 25.40 3.43
CA LYS A 198 -14.61 25.59 3.76
C LYS A 198 -15.39 24.28 3.77
N PHE A 199 -15.12 23.37 2.84
CA PHE A 199 -15.74 22.05 2.79
C PHE A 199 -15.32 21.21 4.00
N ALA A 200 -14.01 21.14 4.28
CA ALA A 200 -13.48 20.49 5.47
C ALA A 200 -14.08 21.09 6.73
N TYR A 201 -14.17 22.42 6.83
CA TYR A 201 -14.79 23.10 7.97
C TYR A 201 -16.28 22.76 8.10
N LYS A 202 -17.05 22.72 7.01
CA LYS A 202 -18.48 22.37 7.02
C LYS A 202 -18.72 20.93 7.47
N TYR A 203 -17.95 19.97 6.96
CA TYR A 203 -18.06 18.57 7.37
C TYR A 203 -17.49 18.33 8.76
N MET A 204 -16.41 19.00 9.13
CA MET A 204 -15.84 18.97 10.47
C MET A 204 -16.79 19.61 11.49
N ALA A 205 -17.49 20.69 11.15
CA ALA A 205 -18.53 21.31 11.98
C ALA A 205 -19.78 20.41 12.11
N LYS A 206 -20.20 19.74 11.02
CA LYS A 206 -21.29 18.76 11.05
C LYS A 206 -20.90 17.49 11.84
N ALA A 207 -19.66 17.05 11.71
CA ALA A 207 -19.09 15.98 12.52
C ALA A 207 -19.02 16.41 13.99
N LEU A 208 -18.56 17.63 14.29
CA LEU A 208 -18.46 18.22 15.63
C LEU A 208 -19.82 18.35 16.33
N THR A 209 -20.87 18.75 15.61
CA THR A 209 -22.24 18.88 16.15
C THR A 209 -22.88 17.51 16.41
N THR A 210 -22.69 16.55 15.49
CA THR A 210 -23.06 15.13 15.73
C THR A 210 -22.22 14.50 16.86
N PHE A 211 -20.96 14.91 17.00
CA PHE A 211 -20.06 14.57 18.11
C PHE A 211 -20.46 15.22 19.43
N HIS A 212 -21.16 16.36 19.42
CA HIS A 212 -21.56 17.05 20.64
C HIS A 212 -22.79 16.40 21.28
N SER A 213 -23.66 15.76 20.49
CA SER A 213 -24.81 15.00 21.00
C SER A 213 -24.45 13.61 21.55
N MET A 214 -23.31 13.03 21.11
CA MET A 214 -22.75 11.81 21.70
C MET A 214 -21.66 12.19 22.70
N GLY A 215 -21.86 11.92 23.99
CA GLY A 215 -20.80 12.16 24.98
C GLY A 215 -19.46 11.55 24.54
N ARG A 216 -18.33 12.26 24.76
CA ARG A 216 -16.98 11.92 24.25
C ARG A 216 -16.62 10.43 24.35
N ILE A 217 -17.08 9.76 25.41
CA ILE A 217 -16.90 8.33 25.65
C ILE A 217 -17.57 7.45 24.59
N LYS A 218 -18.80 7.74 24.17
CA LYS A 218 -19.53 6.97 23.15
C LYS A 218 -18.81 7.02 21.80
N VAL A 219 -18.21 8.17 21.47
CA VAL A 219 -17.50 8.33 20.21
C VAL A 219 -16.14 7.61 20.23
N THR A 220 -15.41 7.68 21.34
CA THR A 220 -14.19 6.89 21.52
C THR A 220 -14.47 5.40 21.39
N ILE A 221 -15.55 4.89 22.02
CA ILE A 221 -15.94 3.48 21.91
C ILE A 221 -16.27 3.10 20.46
N ALA A 222 -17.04 3.93 19.75
CA ALA A 222 -17.39 3.67 18.36
C ALA A 222 -16.15 3.61 17.47
N PHE A 223 -15.22 4.56 17.62
CA PHE A 223 -13.96 4.56 16.86
C PHE A 223 -13.11 3.31 17.15
N ILE A 224 -12.97 2.94 18.43
CA ILE A 224 -12.21 1.74 18.82
C ILE A 224 -12.90 0.47 18.34
N SER A 225 -14.22 0.42 18.29
CA SER A 225 -14.98 -0.71 17.75
C SER A 225 -14.75 -0.87 16.25
N VAL A 226 -14.72 0.24 15.49
CA VAL A 226 -14.36 0.21 14.07
C VAL A 226 -12.91 -0.25 13.88
N ALA A 227 -11.99 0.25 14.72
CA ALA A 227 -10.59 -0.20 14.69
C ALA A 227 -10.46 -1.71 14.99
N PHE A 228 -11.19 -2.22 15.99
CA PHE A 228 -11.24 -3.65 16.30
C PHE A 228 -11.72 -4.47 15.11
N LEU A 229 -12.83 -4.09 14.47
CA LEU A 229 -13.36 -4.78 13.29
C LEU A 229 -12.35 -4.75 12.13
N GLY A 230 -11.66 -3.62 11.94
CA GLY A 230 -10.60 -3.48 10.95
C GLY A 230 -9.44 -4.45 11.20
N PHE A 231 -8.90 -4.47 12.42
CA PHE A 231 -7.83 -5.41 12.79
C PHE A 231 -8.30 -6.87 12.68
N PHE A 232 -9.53 -7.18 13.09
CA PHE A 232 -10.08 -8.52 13.00
C PHE A 232 -10.23 -8.99 11.55
N ALA A 233 -10.68 -8.12 10.65
CA ALA A 233 -10.72 -8.42 9.21
C ALA A 233 -9.32 -8.65 8.64
N LEU A 234 -8.33 -7.86 9.07
CA LEU A 234 -6.92 -8.07 8.70
C LEU A 234 -6.36 -9.39 9.22
N VAL A 235 -6.75 -9.84 10.43
CA VAL A 235 -6.36 -11.18 10.94
C VAL A 235 -6.87 -12.27 10.01
N ILE A 236 -8.11 -12.18 9.54
CA ILE A 236 -8.69 -13.20 8.64
C ILE A 236 -7.88 -13.26 7.34
N GLY A 237 -7.58 -12.10 6.72
CA GLY A 237 -6.74 -12.03 5.52
C GLY A 237 -5.35 -12.59 5.76
N LEU A 238 -4.70 -12.20 6.86
CA LEU A 238 -3.37 -12.68 7.24
C LEU A 238 -3.33 -14.21 7.44
N ILE A 239 -4.35 -14.79 8.08
CA ILE A 239 -4.44 -16.24 8.27
C ILE A 239 -4.62 -16.93 6.92
N GLN A 240 -5.44 -16.38 6.02
CA GLN A 240 -5.60 -16.92 4.66
C GLN A 240 -4.27 -16.88 3.90
N ASP A 241 -3.58 -15.74 3.91
CA ASP A 241 -2.28 -15.56 3.24
C ASP A 241 -1.21 -16.49 3.82
N TYR A 242 -1.22 -16.71 5.14
CA TYR A 242 -0.34 -17.64 5.84
C TYR A 242 -0.60 -19.08 5.37
N LEU A 243 -1.86 -19.52 5.38
CA LEU A 243 -2.25 -20.88 4.96
C LEU A 243 -2.02 -21.12 3.47
N ALA A 244 -2.14 -20.08 2.64
CA ALA A 244 -1.88 -20.13 1.21
C ALA A 244 -0.38 -20.01 0.84
N ASN A 245 0.51 -19.86 1.82
CA ASN A 245 1.95 -19.63 1.62
C ASN A 245 2.29 -18.37 0.79
N GLU A 246 1.40 -17.38 0.74
CA GLU A 246 1.59 -16.15 -0.04
C GLU A 246 2.54 -15.16 0.67
N LEU A 247 2.71 -15.29 2.00
CA LEU A 247 3.56 -14.41 2.81
C LEU A 247 5.04 -14.48 2.45
N GLN A 248 5.52 -15.60 1.91
CA GLN A 248 6.95 -15.81 1.64
C GLN A 248 7.53 -14.80 0.64
N GLN A 249 6.71 -14.30 -0.27
CA GLN A 249 7.14 -13.29 -1.25
C GLN A 249 7.29 -11.90 -0.60
N PHE A 250 6.33 -11.52 0.23
CA PHE A 250 6.40 -10.30 1.03
C PHE A 250 7.64 -10.29 1.93
N ASP A 251 7.95 -11.43 2.54
CA ASP A 251 9.14 -11.58 3.38
C ASP A 251 10.42 -11.36 2.59
N LYS A 252 10.60 -12.04 1.46
CA LYS A 252 11.82 -11.92 0.64
C LYS A 252 12.04 -10.49 0.15
N ILE A 253 10.98 -9.84 -0.36
CA ILE A 253 11.08 -8.46 -0.88
C ILE A 253 11.44 -7.50 0.24
N THR A 254 10.76 -7.60 1.39
CA THR A 254 10.95 -6.64 2.48
C THR A 254 12.30 -6.84 3.16
N THR A 255 12.73 -8.09 3.38
CA THR A 255 14.08 -8.38 3.90
C THR A 255 15.17 -7.83 2.97
N TYR A 256 15.01 -7.98 1.65
CA TYR A 256 15.94 -7.39 0.68
C TYR A 256 15.98 -5.86 0.78
N LEU A 257 14.81 -5.20 0.81
CA LEU A 257 14.75 -3.75 0.95
C LEU A 257 15.41 -3.26 2.24
N VAL A 258 15.16 -3.94 3.35
CA VAL A 258 15.80 -3.61 4.65
C VAL A 258 17.33 -3.74 4.53
N SER A 259 17.83 -4.83 3.93
CA SER A 259 19.28 -5.04 3.76
C SER A 259 19.97 -4.04 2.83
N VAL A 260 19.23 -3.42 1.90
CA VAL A 260 19.76 -2.40 0.99
C VAL A 260 19.77 -1.02 1.65
N VAL A 261 18.78 -0.74 2.49
CA VAL A 261 18.62 0.58 3.14
C VAL A 261 19.50 0.71 4.38
N PHE A 262 19.64 -0.35 5.17
CA PHE A 262 20.36 -0.33 6.43
C PHE A 262 21.66 -1.14 6.30
N ASP A 263 22.79 -0.44 6.36
CA ASP A 263 24.14 -1.02 6.44
C ASP A 263 24.64 -1.09 7.89
N GLU A 264 25.87 -1.59 8.09
CA GLU A 264 26.50 -1.78 9.41
C GLU A 264 26.58 -0.49 10.25
N ASN A 265 26.49 0.70 9.65
CA ASN A 265 26.50 1.96 10.39
C ASN A 265 25.26 2.12 11.29
N TRP A 266 24.20 1.36 11.03
CA TRP A 266 22.95 1.41 11.78
C TRP A 266 22.93 0.47 12.98
N ASP A 267 23.93 -0.40 13.16
CA ASP A 267 23.98 -1.40 14.24
C ASP A 267 23.72 -0.78 15.62
N PHE A 268 24.39 0.32 15.93
CA PHE A 268 24.24 0.99 17.23
C PHE A 268 22.82 1.51 17.43
N LEU A 269 22.27 2.19 16.42
CA LEU A 269 20.93 2.78 16.50
C LEU A 269 19.87 1.69 16.62
N ILE A 270 19.95 0.65 15.80
CA ILE A 270 18.94 -0.41 15.78
C ILE A 270 19.03 -1.27 17.05
N SER A 271 20.25 -1.57 17.53
CA SER A 271 20.45 -2.20 18.84
C SER A 271 19.84 -1.36 19.97
N PHE A 272 19.96 -0.03 19.89
CA PHE A 272 19.32 0.86 20.86
C PHE A 272 17.78 0.76 20.80
N LEU A 273 17.20 0.65 19.61
CA LEU A 273 15.75 0.49 19.44
C LEU A 273 15.23 -0.83 20.04
N SER A 274 16.05 -1.89 20.09
CA SER A 274 15.68 -3.16 20.74
C SER A 274 15.33 -3.01 22.22
N TYR A 275 15.88 -2.00 22.90
CA TYR A 275 15.59 -1.77 24.31
C TYR A 275 14.15 -1.32 24.55
N LEU A 276 13.48 -0.70 23.56
CA LEU A 276 12.12 -0.19 23.70
C LEU A 276 11.14 -1.28 24.14
N THR A 277 11.29 -2.49 23.59
CA THR A 277 10.44 -3.64 23.92
C THR A 277 11.04 -4.55 24.99
N SER A 278 12.19 -4.18 25.55
CA SER A 278 12.86 -4.97 26.58
C SER A 278 12.14 -4.88 27.92
N ILE A 279 12.15 -5.98 28.67
CA ILE A 279 11.61 -6.07 30.04
C ILE A 279 12.23 -4.97 30.95
N LYS A 280 13.49 -4.61 30.71
CA LYS A 280 14.22 -3.56 31.45
C LYS A 280 13.58 -2.19 31.31
N ILE A 281 12.94 -1.88 30.18
CA ILE A 281 12.23 -0.61 29.96
C ILE A 281 10.74 -0.76 30.32
N LEU A 282 10.13 -1.88 29.94
CA LEU A 282 8.70 -2.06 30.11
C LEU A 282 8.28 -2.15 31.59
N ILE A 283 9.04 -2.82 32.46
CA ILE A 283 8.69 -2.91 33.89
C ILE A 283 8.69 -1.52 34.56
N PRO A 284 9.75 -0.70 34.47
CA PRO A 284 9.71 0.66 35.01
C PRO A 284 8.56 1.50 34.44
N LEU A 285 8.28 1.38 33.15
CA LEU A 285 7.17 2.09 32.50
C LEU A 285 5.81 1.67 33.07
N ILE A 286 5.58 0.37 33.29
CA ILE A 286 4.36 -0.16 33.91
C ILE A 286 4.22 0.35 35.35
N ILE A 287 5.30 0.32 36.13
CA ILE A 287 5.30 0.84 37.51
C ILE A 287 4.96 2.32 37.53
N LEU A 288 5.57 3.12 36.65
CA LEU A 288 5.26 4.55 36.50
C LEU A 288 3.79 4.77 36.15
N MET A 289 3.22 3.92 35.28
CA MET A 289 1.80 4.00 34.93
C MET A 289 0.88 3.58 36.07
N ILE A 290 1.24 2.58 36.87
CA ILE A 290 0.50 2.23 38.09
C ILE A 290 0.51 3.41 39.08
N ILE A 291 1.66 4.05 39.29
CA ILE A 291 1.76 5.25 40.13
C ILE A 291 0.91 6.40 39.56
N TYR A 292 0.95 6.60 38.24
CA TYR A 292 0.14 7.61 37.56
C TYR A 292 -1.36 7.38 37.76
N ILE A 293 -1.86 6.16 37.50
CA ILE A 293 -3.26 5.77 37.70
C ILE A 293 -3.64 5.89 39.18
N SER A 294 -2.74 5.56 40.11
CA SER A 294 -2.99 5.72 41.55
C SER A 294 -3.27 7.17 41.94
N ARG A 295 -2.58 8.11 41.31
CA ARG A 295 -2.69 9.56 41.58
C ARG A 295 -3.80 10.26 40.80
N LYS A 296 -4.02 9.87 39.54
CA LYS A 296 -4.89 10.58 38.59
C LYS A 296 -6.10 9.79 38.10
N GLY A 297 -6.12 8.47 38.29
CA GLY A 297 -7.17 7.58 37.83
C GLY A 297 -8.53 7.86 38.48
N ILE A 298 -9.58 7.81 37.66
CA ILE A 298 -10.98 7.92 38.12
C ILE A 298 -11.41 6.56 38.68
N ASP A 299 -11.28 5.51 37.87
CA ASP A 299 -11.65 4.12 38.21
C ASP A 299 -10.37 3.30 38.46
N LYS A 300 -9.58 3.73 39.46
CA LYS A 300 -8.18 3.32 39.67
C LYS A 300 -7.95 1.82 39.60
N LEU A 301 -8.74 1.05 40.35
CA LEU A 301 -8.60 -0.41 40.42
C LEU A 301 -8.91 -1.09 39.08
N LEU A 302 -9.91 -0.58 38.34
CA LEU A 302 -10.29 -1.11 37.04
C LEU A 302 -9.20 -0.82 36.00
N GLU A 303 -8.71 0.42 35.95
CA GLU A 303 -7.63 0.83 35.03
C GLU A 303 -6.34 0.05 35.30
N MET A 304 -5.98 -0.18 36.57
CA MET A 304 -4.81 -1.01 36.93
C MET A 304 -4.98 -2.48 36.53
N ARG A 305 -6.16 -3.06 36.77
CA ARG A 305 -6.44 -4.46 36.39
C ARG A 305 -6.32 -4.63 34.88
N PHE A 306 -6.92 -3.75 34.11
CA PHE A 306 -6.84 -3.83 32.65
C PHE A 306 -5.45 -3.52 32.09
N LEU A 307 -4.65 -2.66 32.74
CA LEU A 307 -3.24 -2.50 32.38
C LEU A 307 -2.48 -3.82 32.50
N LEU A 308 -2.65 -4.52 33.63
CA LEU A 308 -2.01 -5.82 33.86
C LEU A 308 -2.56 -6.90 32.92
N ILE A 309 -3.89 -7.00 32.77
CA ILE A 309 -4.54 -7.98 31.87
C ILE A 309 -4.07 -7.77 30.43
N THR A 310 -4.00 -6.52 29.98
CA THR A 310 -3.62 -6.21 28.60
C THR A 310 -2.18 -6.61 28.32
N ILE A 311 -1.24 -6.28 29.22
CA ILE A 311 0.18 -6.53 29.00
C ILE A 311 0.55 -8.00 29.30
N VAL A 312 0.22 -8.50 30.50
CA VAL A 312 0.56 -9.88 30.90
C VAL A 312 -0.25 -10.88 30.08
N GLY A 313 -1.53 -10.61 29.85
CA GLY A 313 -2.35 -11.45 28.97
C GLY A 313 -1.88 -11.39 27.51
N GLY A 314 -1.26 -10.28 27.08
CA GLY A 314 -0.64 -10.18 25.76
C GLY A 314 0.52 -11.16 25.54
N GLU A 315 1.35 -11.40 26.57
CA GLU A 315 2.43 -12.40 26.53
C GLU A 315 1.90 -13.85 26.47
N VAL A 316 0.84 -14.13 27.24
CA VAL A 316 0.14 -15.43 27.18
C VAL A 316 -0.49 -15.62 25.79
N TYR A 317 -1.14 -14.59 25.27
CA TYR A 317 -1.74 -14.58 23.94
C TYR A 317 -0.70 -14.85 22.85
N LEU A 318 0.45 -14.19 22.90
CA LEU A 318 1.57 -14.44 22.01
C LEU A 318 2.04 -15.90 22.05
N SER A 319 2.18 -16.46 23.25
CA SER A 319 2.62 -17.84 23.45
C SER A 319 1.64 -18.83 22.81
N ILE A 320 0.33 -18.59 22.95
CA ILE A 320 -0.72 -19.39 22.32
C ILE A 320 -0.64 -19.28 20.79
N LEU A 321 -0.52 -18.06 20.24
CA LEU A 321 -0.40 -17.85 18.79
C LEU A 321 0.83 -18.57 18.22
N ARG A 322 2.00 -18.42 18.84
CA ARG A 322 3.23 -19.11 18.42
C ARG A 322 3.10 -20.63 18.48
N TYR A 323 2.38 -21.16 19.47
CA TYR A 323 2.06 -22.58 19.55
C TYR A 323 1.11 -23.05 18.44
N ILE A 324 0.18 -22.23 17.98
CA ILE A 324 -0.77 -22.55 16.90
C ILE A 324 -0.06 -22.55 15.55
N PHE A 325 0.67 -21.47 15.23
CA PHE A 325 1.26 -21.29 13.89
C PHE A 325 2.57 -22.06 13.71
N LYS A 326 3.35 -22.27 14.79
CA LYS A 326 4.62 -23.04 14.78
C LYS A 326 5.58 -22.68 13.63
N ARG A 327 5.61 -21.41 13.23
CA ARG A 327 6.52 -20.94 12.18
C ARG A 327 7.94 -20.82 12.73
N ILE A 328 8.89 -21.50 12.11
CA ILE A 328 10.30 -21.52 12.51
C ILE A 328 10.97 -20.16 12.19
N SER A 329 11.71 -19.62 13.15
CA SER A 329 12.49 -18.37 12.99
C SER A 329 13.67 -18.55 12.02
N PRO A 330 14.02 -17.52 11.21
CA PRO A 330 15.20 -17.55 10.36
C PRO A 330 16.52 -17.77 11.12
N SER A 331 16.62 -17.29 12.37
CA SER A 331 17.81 -17.41 13.21
C SER A 331 17.80 -18.65 14.12
N SER A 332 16.85 -19.57 13.92
CA SER A 332 16.73 -20.75 14.79
C SER A 332 17.79 -21.82 14.47
N ASN A 333 18.49 -22.26 15.52
CA ASN A 333 19.38 -23.42 15.45
C ASN A 333 18.59 -24.69 15.80
N ILE A 334 18.36 -25.54 14.81
CA ILE A 334 17.61 -26.81 14.94
C ILE A 334 18.19 -27.73 16.03
N LEU A 335 19.50 -27.61 16.29
CA LEU A 335 20.25 -28.45 17.23
C LEU A 335 20.12 -28.01 18.70
N GLU A 336 19.86 -26.74 18.97
CA GLU A 336 19.87 -26.19 20.34
C GLU A 336 18.47 -25.91 20.89
N ASN A 337 17.53 -25.47 20.04
CA ASN A 337 16.09 -25.43 20.31
C ASN A 337 15.33 -24.76 19.14
N ILE A 338 14.19 -25.30 18.75
CA ILE A 338 13.33 -24.68 17.72
C ILE A 338 12.67 -23.43 18.32
N GLN A 339 12.97 -22.27 17.73
CA GLN A 339 12.34 -21.00 18.08
C GLN A 339 11.25 -20.65 17.07
N TYR A 340 10.06 -20.31 17.58
CA TYR A 340 8.94 -19.87 16.75
C TYR A 340 8.88 -18.34 16.66
N SER A 341 8.78 -17.81 15.43
CA SER A 341 8.79 -16.36 15.18
C SER A 341 7.41 -15.74 14.91
N PHE A 342 6.40 -16.51 14.51
CA PHE A 342 5.11 -15.96 14.10
C PHE A 342 4.05 -16.00 15.23
N PRO A 343 3.45 -14.86 15.61
CA PRO A 343 3.80 -13.49 15.23
C PRO A 343 5.00 -12.93 16.01
N SER A 344 5.52 -11.79 15.55
CA SER A 344 6.64 -11.06 16.16
C SER A 344 6.35 -10.66 17.60
N LYS A 345 7.30 -10.93 18.49
CA LYS A 345 7.17 -10.62 19.92
C LYS A 345 7.27 -9.11 20.13
N GLU A 346 8.28 -8.49 19.54
CA GLU A 346 8.62 -7.08 19.68
C GLU A 346 7.44 -6.22 19.21
N SER A 347 6.91 -6.54 18.03
CA SER A 347 5.83 -5.78 17.40
C SER A 347 4.52 -5.89 18.17
N LEU A 348 4.19 -7.10 18.64
CA LEU A 348 2.97 -7.36 19.41
C LEU A 348 3.02 -6.70 20.79
N ILE A 349 4.14 -6.82 21.51
CA ILE A 349 4.29 -6.21 22.84
C ILE A 349 4.31 -4.68 22.73
N ALA A 350 4.97 -4.13 21.71
CA ALA A 350 5.00 -2.69 21.49
C ALA A 350 3.59 -2.13 21.29
N ILE A 351 2.82 -2.68 20.34
CA ILE A 351 1.48 -2.16 20.06
C ILE A 351 0.55 -2.32 21.25
N ILE A 352 0.61 -3.45 21.97
CA ILE A 352 -0.21 -3.69 23.16
C ILE A 352 0.13 -2.67 24.26
N THR A 353 1.42 -2.55 24.60
CA THR A 353 1.86 -1.77 25.76
C THR A 353 1.72 -0.29 25.50
N TYR A 354 2.31 0.22 24.41
CA TYR A 354 2.34 1.65 24.14
C TYR A 354 0.96 2.20 23.77
N SER A 355 0.14 1.45 23.04
CA SER A 355 -1.22 1.91 22.71
C SER A 355 -2.13 1.96 23.93
N PHE A 356 -2.03 0.96 24.83
CA PHE A 356 -2.83 0.96 26.04
C PHE A 356 -2.41 2.08 27.02
N ILE A 357 -1.11 2.29 27.18
CA ILE A 357 -0.58 3.41 27.98
C ILE A 357 -1.03 4.76 27.40
N THR A 358 -0.90 4.94 26.09
CA THR A 358 -1.35 6.16 25.41
C THR A 358 -2.85 6.38 25.57
N PHE A 359 -3.66 5.32 25.49
CA PHE A 359 -5.09 5.39 25.77
C PHE A 359 -5.37 5.91 27.19
N ILE A 360 -4.69 5.39 28.22
CA ILE A 360 -4.82 5.87 29.60
C ILE A 360 -4.39 7.34 29.73
N LEU A 361 -3.26 7.72 29.13
CA LEU A 361 -2.74 9.09 29.22
C LEU A 361 -3.66 10.11 28.53
N ILE A 362 -4.16 9.79 27.34
CA ILE A 362 -5.12 10.62 26.58
C ILE A 362 -6.40 10.83 27.39
N ARG A 363 -6.88 9.76 28.04
CA ARG A 363 -8.10 9.79 28.85
C ARG A 363 -8.00 10.74 30.05
N HIS A 364 -6.82 10.87 30.64
CA HIS A 364 -6.57 11.75 31.80
C HIS A 364 -6.07 13.15 31.40
N THR A 365 -5.85 13.39 30.10
CA THR A 365 -5.32 14.66 29.58
C THR A 365 -6.38 15.44 28.80
N LYS A 366 -6.66 16.67 29.26
CA LYS A 366 -7.62 17.58 28.59
C LYS A 366 -7.01 18.34 27.40
N LYS A 367 -5.68 18.34 27.26
CA LYS A 367 -4.95 19.10 26.23
C LYS A 367 -4.88 18.30 24.94
N THR A 368 -5.52 18.79 23.88
CA THR A 368 -5.61 18.10 22.58
C THR A 368 -4.25 17.91 21.91
N TRP A 369 -3.35 18.90 21.96
CA TRP A 369 -2.02 18.80 21.35
C TRP A 369 -1.16 17.69 22.00
N VAL A 370 -1.28 17.50 23.31
CA VAL A 370 -0.60 16.41 24.03
C VAL A 370 -1.13 15.06 23.56
N ASN A 371 -2.44 14.94 23.39
CA ASN A 371 -3.06 13.71 22.90
C ASN A 371 -2.57 13.37 21.48
N THR A 372 -2.50 14.36 20.58
CA THR A 372 -1.96 14.16 19.23
C THR A 372 -0.48 13.75 19.29
N ALA A 373 0.34 14.41 20.10
CA ALA A 373 1.75 14.06 20.25
C ALA A 373 1.93 12.63 20.78
N LEU A 374 1.15 12.21 21.78
CA LEU A 374 1.19 10.86 22.33
C LEU A 374 0.86 9.79 21.27
N VAL A 375 -0.16 10.01 20.43
CA VAL A 375 -0.50 9.09 19.34
C VAL A 375 0.65 8.99 18.33
N LEU A 376 1.22 10.13 17.93
CA LEU A 376 2.35 10.13 16.98
C LEU A 376 3.58 9.43 17.55
N ILE A 377 3.89 9.65 18.83
CA ILE A 377 4.98 8.97 19.54
C ILE A 377 4.72 7.46 19.59
N THR A 378 3.49 7.03 19.91
CA THR A 378 3.15 5.60 19.91
C THR A 378 3.31 4.97 18.54
N ILE A 379 2.83 5.62 17.48
CA ILE A 379 3.00 5.13 16.10
C ILE A 379 4.49 4.99 15.77
N LEU A 380 5.28 6.01 16.10
CA LEU A 380 6.72 6.00 15.86
C LEU A 380 7.40 4.86 16.62
N VAL A 381 7.12 4.70 17.92
CA VAL A 381 7.70 3.63 18.75
C VAL A 381 7.29 2.26 18.22
N CYS A 382 6.03 2.08 17.79
CA CYS A 382 5.59 0.82 17.18
C CYS A 382 6.40 0.53 15.93
N ILE A 383 6.53 1.46 14.99
CA ILE A 383 7.32 1.28 13.76
C ILE A 383 8.77 0.94 14.09
N LEU A 384 9.40 1.71 14.98
CA LEU A 384 10.80 1.52 15.36
C LEU A 384 11.04 0.15 16.02
N SER A 385 10.10 -0.32 16.85
CA SER A 385 10.22 -1.64 17.50
C SER A 385 10.24 -2.82 16.51
N GLY A 386 9.57 -2.67 15.36
CA GLY A 386 9.55 -3.69 14.32
C GLY A 386 10.80 -3.68 13.43
N LEU A 387 11.61 -2.61 13.43
CA LEU A 387 12.83 -2.56 12.61
C LEU A 387 13.92 -3.49 13.13
N ASN A 388 14.03 -3.63 14.45
CA ASN A 388 15.07 -4.44 15.09
C ASN A 388 15.08 -5.90 14.61
N PRO A 389 13.98 -6.67 14.69
CA PRO A 389 13.98 -8.06 14.24
C PRO A 389 14.17 -8.23 12.72
N LEU A 390 13.83 -7.22 11.92
CA LEU A 390 14.04 -7.23 10.47
C LEU A 390 15.48 -7.01 10.08
N TYR A 391 16.14 -6.07 10.76
CA TYR A 391 17.53 -5.73 10.51
C TYR A 391 18.48 -6.88 10.89
N PHE A 392 18.31 -7.44 12.10
CA PHE A 392 19.10 -8.59 12.55
C PHE A 392 18.60 -9.92 11.97
N GLN A 393 17.57 -9.90 11.12
CA GLN A 393 16.99 -11.07 10.45
C GLN A 393 16.58 -12.19 11.43
N THR A 394 16.15 -11.83 12.64
CA THR A 394 15.69 -12.78 13.66
C THR A 394 14.24 -13.20 13.44
N GLU A 395 13.46 -12.38 12.73
CA GLU A 395 12.06 -12.66 12.37
C GLU A 395 11.78 -12.22 10.92
N TYR A 396 10.75 -12.80 10.32
CA TYR A 396 10.31 -12.41 8.97
C TYR A 396 9.48 -11.11 9.00
N PRO A 397 9.49 -10.31 7.92
CA PRO A 397 8.61 -9.15 7.75
C PRO A 397 7.13 -9.41 8.05
N SER A 398 6.60 -10.55 7.61
CA SER A 398 5.23 -10.95 7.90
C SER A 398 5.01 -11.30 9.38
N ASP A 399 6.04 -11.73 10.12
CA ASP A 399 5.94 -11.94 11.56
C ASP A 399 5.71 -10.59 12.27
N VAL A 400 6.47 -9.56 11.88
CA VAL A 400 6.34 -8.17 12.38
C VAL A 400 4.95 -7.60 12.06
N TYR A 401 4.51 -7.73 10.81
CA TYR A 401 3.18 -7.33 10.38
C TYR A 401 2.07 -8.03 11.17
N ALA A 402 2.19 -9.35 11.35
CA ALA A 402 1.27 -10.14 12.14
C ALA A 402 1.22 -9.69 13.60
N GLY A 403 2.38 -9.36 14.19
CA GLY A 403 2.47 -8.86 15.57
C GLY A 403 1.64 -7.59 15.77
N TYR A 404 1.70 -6.64 14.84
CA TYR A 404 0.86 -5.44 14.91
C TYR A 404 -0.63 -5.75 14.77
N ILE A 405 -1.01 -6.63 13.86
CA ILE A 405 -2.43 -6.95 13.64
C ILE A 405 -3.02 -7.67 14.86
N PHE A 406 -2.39 -8.76 15.31
CA PHE A 406 -2.86 -9.52 16.46
C PHE A 406 -2.83 -8.68 17.75
N GLY A 407 -1.76 -7.92 17.96
CA GLY A 407 -1.68 -6.99 19.08
C GLY A 407 -2.74 -5.88 19.01
N GLY A 408 -3.06 -5.41 17.81
CA GLY A 408 -4.14 -4.45 17.53
C GLY A 408 -5.52 -4.98 17.94
N VAL A 409 -5.85 -6.22 17.58
CA VAL A 409 -7.07 -6.90 18.05
C VAL A 409 -7.10 -6.98 19.58
N TRP A 410 -6.00 -7.46 20.18
CA TRP A 410 -5.91 -7.64 21.63
C TRP A 410 -6.10 -6.33 22.40
N VAL A 411 -5.41 -5.26 22.01
CA VAL A 411 -5.46 -3.98 22.72
C VAL A 411 -6.80 -3.29 22.53
N THR A 412 -7.38 -3.32 21.32
CA THR A 412 -8.69 -2.70 21.06
C THR A 412 -9.81 -3.44 21.80
N LEU A 413 -9.77 -4.77 21.86
CA LEU A 413 -10.69 -5.58 22.67
C LEU A 413 -10.61 -5.20 24.15
N ASN A 414 -9.41 -5.15 24.72
CA ASN A 414 -9.22 -4.80 26.13
C ASN A 414 -9.69 -3.37 26.45
N ILE A 415 -9.48 -2.41 25.54
CA ILE A 415 -10.00 -1.05 25.72
C ILE A 415 -11.53 -1.02 25.68
N ILE A 416 -12.16 -1.74 24.74
CA ILE A 416 -13.62 -1.84 24.65
C ILE A 416 -14.17 -2.44 25.94
N LEU A 417 -13.59 -3.55 26.42
CA LEU A 417 -13.99 -4.20 27.66
C LEU A 417 -13.85 -3.23 28.85
N LEU A 418 -12.72 -2.52 28.98
CA LEU A 418 -12.54 -1.52 30.03
C LEU A 418 -13.68 -0.49 30.05
N GLU A 419 -14.06 0.05 28.89
CA GLU A 419 -15.12 1.05 28.82
C GLU A 419 -16.50 0.45 29.09
N ILE A 420 -16.76 -0.78 28.65
CA ILE A 420 -18.02 -1.51 28.97
C ILE A 420 -18.14 -1.70 30.49
N TYR A 421 -17.11 -2.26 31.13
CA TYR A 421 -17.11 -2.50 32.59
C TYR A 421 -17.22 -1.20 33.40
N ARG A 422 -16.79 -0.09 32.83
CA ARG A 422 -16.95 1.24 33.45
C ARG A 422 -18.36 1.78 33.37
N ILE A 423 -19.06 1.55 32.24
CA ILE A 423 -20.39 2.10 31.99
C ILE A 423 -21.47 1.30 32.71
N ILE A 424 -21.35 -0.02 32.76
CA ILE A 424 -22.38 -0.92 33.33
C ILE A 424 -22.84 -0.49 34.73
N PRO A 425 -21.96 -0.18 35.71
CA PRO A 425 -22.39 0.20 37.05
C PRO A 425 -23.20 1.52 37.10
N LYS A 426 -23.01 2.42 36.14
CA LYS A 426 -23.67 3.74 36.08
C LYS A 426 -25.06 3.71 35.43
N VAL A 427 -25.40 2.62 34.75
CA VAL A 427 -26.72 2.41 34.15
C VAL A 427 -27.66 1.71 35.13
N GLN A 428 -27.11 1.06 36.16
CA GLN A 428 -27.84 0.32 37.19
C GLN A 428 -28.10 1.15 38.47
N SER A 429 -27.46 2.31 38.60
CA SER A 429 -27.67 3.32 39.66
C SER A 429 -28.54 4.46 39.15
#